data_AF-A0A957R068-F1
#
_entry.id   AF-A0A957R068-F1
#
_cell.length_a   1.000
_cell.length_b   1.000
_cell.length_c   1.000
_cell.angle_alpha   90.00
_cell.angle_beta   90.00
_cell.angle_gamma   90.00
#
_symmetry.space_group_name_H-M   'P 1'
#
loop_
_entity.id
_entity.type
_entity.pdbx_description
1 polymer ?
#
loop_
_entity_poly.entity_id
_entity_poly.type
_entity_poly.pdbx_seq_one_letter_code
_entity_poly.pdbx_strand_id
1 'polypeptide(L)'
;LQDRVRALFWREGIWWDDPAGSTFSQLAAALALLTGTALPGSEAALLDAIEARSLAADEHEAGQMILASPFMHHYLLTALRHFDRYEALVAIVKHRWGRWVREGYPTTWENWSVDFPDGSQCHAYSAHPLYHLYKMQQAQEGEA
;
A
#
# COMPACT_ATOMS: atom_id res chain seq x y z
N LEU A 1 0.43 -14.62 -19.46
CA LEU A 1 0.23 -13.18 -19.19
C LEU A 1 1.30 -12.64 -18.25
N GLN A 2 1.45 -13.23 -17.06
CA GLN A 2 2.43 -12.82 -16.05
C GLN A 2 3.86 -12.66 -16.58
N ASP A 3 4.36 -13.59 -17.40
CA ASP A 3 5.73 -13.47 -17.95
C ASP A 3 5.92 -12.25 -18.86
N ARG A 4 4.89 -11.88 -19.64
CA ARG A 4 4.94 -10.67 -20.48
C ARG A 4 4.90 -9.41 -19.64
N VAL A 5 4.10 -9.39 -18.57
CA VAL A 5 4.06 -8.28 -17.62
C VAL A 5 5.41 -8.14 -16.93
N ARG A 6 5.98 -9.25 -16.45
CA ARG A 6 7.31 -9.25 -15.82
C ARG A 6 8.39 -8.74 -16.79
N ALA A 7 8.41 -9.21 -18.03
CA ALA A 7 9.39 -8.78 -19.02
C ALA A 7 9.33 -7.27 -19.36
N LEU A 8 8.17 -6.63 -19.17
CA LEU A 8 7.98 -5.21 -19.48
C LEU A 8 8.15 -4.29 -18.28
N PHE A 9 7.69 -4.72 -17.10
CA PHE A 9 7.54 -3.86 -15.93
C PHE A 9 8.50 -4.19 -14.79
N TRP A 10 9.19 -5.34 -14.83
CA TRP A 10 10.17 -5.69 -13.80
C TRP A 10 11.60 -5.54 -14.32
N ARG A 11 12.44 -4.80 -13.57
CA ARG A 11 13.89 -4.70 -13.79
C ARG A 11 14.58 -4.25 -12.50
N GLU A 12 15.72 -4.86 -12.21
CA GLU A 12 16.59 -4.49 -11.08
C GLU A 12 15.86 -4.47 -9.72
N GLY A 13 14.93 -5.41 -9.51
CA GLY A 13 14.17 -5.50 -8.25
C GLY A 13 13.01 -4.50 -8.13
N ILE A 14 12.78 -3.66 -9.15
CA ILE A 14 11.72 -2.65 -9.16
C ILE A 14 10.60 -3.07 -10.12
N TRP A 15 9.36 -2.88 -9.68
CA TRP A 15 8.15 -2.93 -10.51
C TRP A 15 7.78 -1.52 -10.95
N TRP A 16 8.07 -1.21 -12.21
CA TRP A 16 7.80 0.08 -12.84
C TRP A 16 6.34 0.19 -13.27
N ASP A 17 5.81 1.40 -13.23
CA ASP A 17 4.42 1.69 -13.61
C ASP A 17 4.25 1.69 -15.15
N ASP A 18 5.34 1.91 -15.89
CA ASP A 18 5.35 2.00 -17.35
C ASP A 18 6.60 1.32 -17.96
N PRO A 19 6.59 0.94 -19.26
CA PRO A 19 7.72 0.25 -19.89
C PRO A 19 9.00 1.11 -20.02
N ALA A 20 8.88 2.43 -20.14
CA ALA A 20 10.04 3.31 -20.08
C ALA A 20 10.59 3.41 -18.64
N GLY A 21 9.76 3.04 -17.66
CA GLY A 21 9.94 3.15 -16.22
C GLY A 21 10.43 4.53 -15.84
N SER A 22 9.53 5.47 -16.07
CA SER A 22 9.57 6.82 -15.58
C SER A 22 9.25 6.87 -14.08
N THR A 23 8.35 6.01 -13.61
CA THR A 23 7.95 5.94 -12.20
C THR A 23 7.76 4.51 -11.72
N PHE A 24 7.82 4.33 -10.41
CA PHE A 24 7.47 3.10 -9.74
C PHE A 24 6.71 3.42 -8.45
N SER A 25 5.70 2.60 -8.14
CA SER A 25 4.76 2.86 -7.05
C SER A 25 4.60 1.67 -6.12
N GLN A 26 4.14 1.94 -4.90
CA GLN A 26 3.71 0.87 -4.00
C GLN A 26 2.58 0.03 -4.60
N LEU A 27 1.73 0.64 -5.43
CA LEU A 27 0.61 -0.05 -6.07
C LEU A 27 1.10 -1.09 -7.08
N ALA A 28 2.06 -0.76 -7.93
CA ALA A 28 2.65 -1.72 -8.87
C ALA A 28 3.27 -2.92 -8.14
N ALA A 29 4.04 -2.66 -7.07
CA ALA A 29 4.60 -3.72 -6.22
C ALA A 29 3.52 -4.59 -5.57
N ALA A 30 2.48 -3.99 -4.98
CA ALA A 30 1.38 -4.71 -4.35
C ALA A 30 0.59 -5.55 -5.35
N LEU A 31 0.29 -5.03 -6.54
CA LEU A 31 -0.41 -5.78 -7.58
C LEU A 31 0.44 -6.91 -8.15
N ALA A 32 1.76 -6.74 -8.28
CA ALA A 32 2.65 -7.82 -8.68
C ALA A 32 2.58 -9.00 -7.69
N LEU A 33 2.55 -8.71 -6.39
CA LEU A 33 2.36 -9.71 -5.34
C LEU A 33 0.99 -10.39 -5.44
N LEU A 34 -0.09 -9.60 -5.43
CA LEU A 34 -1.48 -10.11 -5.38
C LEU A 34 -1.89 -10.90 -6.63
N THR A 35 -1.24 -10.65 -7.78
CA THR A 35 -1.53 -11.34 -9.03
C THR A 35 -0.58 -12.52 -9.29
N GLY A 36 0.35 -12.82 -8.38
CA GLY A 36 1.38 -13.85 -8.57
C GLY A 36 2.35 -13.53 -9.72
N THR A 37 2.50 -12.26 -10.08
CA THR A 37 3.41 -11.82 -11.14
C THR A 37 4.83 -11.60 -10.60
N ALA A 38 4.95 -11.29 -9.31
CA ALA A 38 6.22 -11.19 -8.57
C ALA A 38 7.15 -12.39 -8.84
N LEU A 39 8.46 -12.14 -8.80
CA LEU A 39 9.43 -13.23 -8.89
C LEU A 39 9.44 -14.04 -7.59
N PRO A 40 9.51 -15.38 -7.66
CA PRO A 40 9.69 -16.20 -6.47
C PRO A 40 10.93 -15.75 -5.68
N GLY A 41 10.76 -15.53 -4.38
CA GLY A 41 11.81 -15.07 -3.47
C GLY A 41 11.98 -13.55 -3.42
N SER A 42 11.24 -12.77 -4.22
CA SER A 42 11.24 -11.30 -4.16
C SER A 42 10.18 -10.72 -3.21
N GLU A 43 9.30 -11.56 -2.67
CA GLU A 43 8.11 -11.12 -1.94
C GLU A 43 8.46 -10.31 -0.70
N ALA A 44 9.42 -10.81 0.10
CA ALA A 44 9.88 -10.12 1.31
C ALA A 44 10.42 -8.71 0.99
N ALA A 45 11.27 -8.58 -0.02
CA ALA A 45 11.85 -7.29 -0.41
C ALA A 45 10.78 -6.30 -0.90
N LEU A 46 9.77 -6.78 -1.63
CA LEU A 46 8.66 -5.94 -2.09
C LEU A 46 7.78 -5.48 -0.92
N LEU A 47 7.49 -6.37 0.03
CA LEU A 47 6.72 -6.05 1.24
C LEU A 47 7.49 -5.05 2.13
N ASP A 48 8.80 -5.22 2.28
CA ASP A 48 9.67 -4.28 3.02
C ASP A 48 9.68 -2.89 2.36
N ALA A 49 9.75 -2.82 1.03
CA ALA A 49 9.69 -1.55 0.30
C ALA A 49 8.32 -0.87 0.44
N ILE A 50 7.23 -1.64 0.38
CA ILE A 50 5.86 -1.14 0.63
C ILE A 50 5.75 -0.57 2.05
N GLU A 51 6.24 -1.30 3.05
CA GLU A 51 6.22 -0.87 4.45
C GLU A 51 7.04 0.41 4.65
N ALA A 52 8.29 0.42 4.20
CA ALA A 52 9.19 1.55 4.32
C ALA A 52 8.58 2.82 3.70
N ARG A 53 8.03 2.73 2.49
CA ARG A 53 7.39 3.90 1.86
C ARG A 53 6.12 4.32 2.57
N SER A 54 5.35 3.39 3.13
CA SER A 54 4.13 3.65 3.90
C SER A 54 4.38 4.33 5.24
N LEU A 55 5.59 4.26 5.78
CA LEU A 55 5.99 4.90 7.04
C LEU A 55 6.83 6.18 6.85
N ALA A 56 7.25 6.46 5.62
CA ALA A 56 7.98 7.69 5.26
C ALA A 56 7.06 8.92 5.15
N ALA A 57 7.66 10.11 5.05
CA ALA A 57 6.92 11.36 4.87
C ALA A 57 6.07 11.37 3.57
N ASP A 58 5.05 12.23 3.50
CA ASP A 58 4.11 12.25 2.35
C ASP A 58 4.80 12.79 1.09
N GLU A 59 5.76 13.69 1.26
CA GLU A 59 6.54 14.31 0.19
C GLU A 59 7.24 13.26 -0.66
N HIS A 60 7.36 13.56 -1.96
CA HIS A 60 7.99 12.70 -2.94
C HIS A 60 9.28 13.35 -3.45
N GLU A 61 10.36 12.57 -3.43
CA GLU A 61 11.64 12.93 -4.03
C GLU A 61 11.92 12.12 -5.29
N ALA A 62 12.69 12.71 -6.22
CA ALA A 62 13.09 12.02 -7.45
C ALA A 62 13.85 10.72 -7.13
N GLY A 63 13.42 9.62 -7.75
CA GLY A 63 13.98 8.29 -7.51
C GLY A 63 13.39 7.56 -6.31
N GLN A 64 12.44 8.16 -5.58
CA GLN A 64 11.70 7.50 -4.51
C GLN A 64 10.51 6.71 -5.07
N MET A 65 10.10 5.65 -4.38
CA MET A 65 8.84 4.98 -4.67
C MET A 65 7.65 5.94 -4.45
N ILE A 66 6.68 5.94 -5.36
CA ILE A 66 5.47 6.74 -5.22
C ILE A 66 4.59 6.17 -4.10
N LEU A 67 4.17 7.06 -3.18
CA LEU A 67 3.23 6.76 -2.11
C LEU A 67 1.83 6.53 -2.69
N ALA A 68 1.21 5.42 -2.35
CA ALA A 68 -0.16 5.12 -2.72
C ALA A 68 -1.14 6.06 -2.00
N SER A 69 -2.26 6.41 -2.64
CA SER A 69 -3.34 7.15 -1.97
C SER A 69 -3.98 6.33 -0.84
N PRO A 70 -4.78 6.95 0.05
CA PRO A 70 -5.54 6.24 1.07
C PRO A 70 -6.41 5.11 0.50
N PHE A 71 -7.04 5.33 -0.65
CA PHE A 71 -7.79 4.29 -1.36
C PHE A 71 -6.87 3.13 -1.77
N MET A 72 -5.77 3.45 -2.45
CA MET A 72 -4.87 2.43 -2.99
C MET A 72 -4.19 1.60 -1.90
N HIS A 73 -4.02 2.15 -0.70
CA HIS A 73 -3.55 1.37 0.47
C HIS A 73 -4.41 0.14 0.77
N HIS A 74 -5.66 0.06 0.29
CA HIS A 74 -6.44 -1.18 0.37
C HIS A 74 -5.68 -2.38 -0.20
N TYR A 75 -5.02 -2.21 -1.36
CA TYR A 75 -4.24 -3.27 -2.01
C TYR A 75 -2.94 -3.56 -1.27
N LEU A 76 -2.27 -2.53 -0.74
CA LEU A 76 -1.04 -2.68 0.04
C LEU A 76 -1.29 -3.49 1.31
N LEU A 77 -2.34 -3.12 2.06
CA LEU A 77 -2.73 -3.84 3.27
C LEU A 77 -3.25 -5.26 2.94
N THR A 78 -3.90 -5.45 1.79
CA THR A 78 -4.27 -6.78 1.31
C THR A 78 -3.03 -7.65 1.05
N ALA A 79 -2.00 -7.09 0.41
CA ALA A 79 -0.74 -7.80 0.18
C ALA A 79 -0.05 -8.15 1.51
N LEU A 80 0.12 -7.18 2.41
CA LEU A 80 0.70 -7.43 3.74
C LEU A 80 -0.05 -8.53 4.49
N ARG A 81 -1.38 -8.49 4.50
CA ARG A 81 -2.22 -9.51 5.15
C ARG A 81 -2.10 -10.88 4.46
N HIS A 82 -1.99 -10.93 3.13
CA HIS A 82 -1.85 -12.17 2.38
C HIS A 82 -0.52 -12.90 2.67
N PHE A 83 0.51 -12.15 3.04
CA PHE A 83 1.83 -12.66 3.41
C PHE A 83 2.11 -12.58 4.92
N ASP A 84 1.05 -12.54 5.75
CA ASP A 84 1.13 -12.54 7.22
C ASP A 84 1.99 -11.44 7.86
N ARG A 85 2.19 -10.31 7.16
CA ARG A 85 2.92 -9.13 7.63
C ARG A 85 2.04 -8.25 8.53
N TYR A 86 1.48 -8.84 9.58
CA TYR A 86 0.50 -8.19 10.46
C TYR A 86 1.07 -7.00 11.24
N GLU A 87 2.31 -7.10 11.72
CA GLU A 87 2.96 -6.00 12.45
C GLU A 87 3.12 -4.75 11.59
N ALA A 88 3.61 -4.93 10.36
CA ALA A 88 3.74 -3.87 9.36
C ALA A 88 2.38 -3.23 9.03
N LEU A 89 1.34 -4.06 8.82
CA LEU A 89 -0.02 -3.59 8.56
C LEU A 89 -0.52 -2.69 9.69
N VAL A 90 -0.37 -3.12 10.95
CA VAL A 90 -0.80 -2.34 12.13
C VAL A 90 0.02 -1.05 12.26
N ALA A 91 1.33 -1.10 12.02
CA ALA A 91 2.20 0.06 12.05
C ALA A 91 1.76 1.13 11.03
N ILE A 92 1.47 0.73 9.80
CA ILE A 92 1.00 1.63 8.73
C ILE A 92 -0.33 2.27 9.09
N VAL A 93 -1.31 1.48 9.59
CA VAL A 93 -2.62 2.01 10.00
C VAL A 93 -2.47 3.05 11.11
N LYS A 94 -1.67 2.74 12.15
CA LYS A 94 -1.40 3.67 13.26
C LYS A 94 -0.67 4.95 12.81
N HIS A 95 0.23 4.81 11.84
CA HIS A 95 0.99 5.94 11.32
C HIS A 95 0.10 6.87 10.49
N ARG A 96 -0.47 6.34 9.40
CA ARG A 96 -1.21 7.11 8.38
C ARG A 96 -2.59 7.55 8.86
N TRP A 97 -3.47 6.61 9.23
CA TRP A 97 -4.82 6.97 9.71
C TRP A 97 -4.79 7.53 11.12
N GLY A 98 -3.88 7.05 11.96
CA GLY A 98 -3.71 7.61 13.29
C GLY A 98 -3.28 9.08 13.26
N ARG A 99 -2.69 9.59 12.16
CA ARG A 99 -2.45 11.03 11.97
C ARG A 99 -3.76 11.82 12.02
N TRP A 100 -4.75 11.42 11.21
CA TRP A 100 -6.06 12.07 11.18
C TRP A 100 -6.75 12.04 12.54
N VAL A 101 -6.66 10.90 13.25
CA VAL A 101 -7.20 10.79 14.62
C VAL A 101 -6.52 11.78 15.58
N ARG A 102 -5.19 11.88 15.55
CA ARG A 102 -4.42 12.81 16.41
C ARG A 102 -4.75 14.28 16.10
N GLU A 103 -5.04 14.59 14.85
CA GLU A 103 -5.41 15.93 14.39
C GLU A 103 -6.90 16.26 14.61
N GLY A 104 -7.68 15.31 15.14
CA GLY A 104 -9.10 15.53 15.48
C GLY A 104 -10.05 15.38 14.30
N TYR A 105 -9.62 14.76 13.20
CA TYR A 105 -10.49 14.50 12.05
C TYR A 105 -11.34 13.25 12.25
N PRO A 106 -12.68 13.33 12.12
CA PRO A 106 -13.59 12.24 12.45
C PRO A 106 -13.78 11.22 11.31
N THR A 107 -13.28 11.51 10.11
CA THR A 107 -13.55 10.76 8.87
C THR A 107 -12.28 10.52 8.07
N THR A 108 -12.29 9.50 7.21
CA THR A 108 -11.15 9.20 6.32
C THR A 108 -11.20 10.04 5.06
N TRP A 109 -10.07 10.59 4.64
CA TRP A 109 -10.03 11.51 3.51
C TRP A 109 -9.82 10.80 2.17
N GLU A 110 -10.08 11.53 1.10
CA GLU A 110 -9.81 11.18 -0.30
C GLU A 110 -8.31 10.95 -0.55
N ASN A 111 -7.50 11.93 -0.16
CA ASN A 111 -6.05 11.94 -0.31
C ASN A 111 -5.38 12.24 1.04
N TRP A 112 -4.07 11.98 1.14
CA TRP A 112 -3.30 12.22 2.37
C TRP A 112 -3.27 13.70 2.77
N SER A 113 -3.27 14.57 1.77
CA SER A 113 -3.57 15.99 1.84
C SER A 113 -4.72 16.29 0.88
N VAL A 114 -5.59 17.24 1.25
CA VAL A 114 -6.67 17.72 0.38
C VAL A 114 -6.58 19.24 0.31
N ASP A 115 -6.58 19.76 -0.92
CA ASP A 115 -6.76 21.19 -1.17
C ASP A 115 -8.22 21.40 -1.58
N PHE A 116 -8.93 22.27 -0.86
CA PHE A 116 -10.30 22.61 -1.21
C PHE A 116 -10.33 23.58 -2.40
N PRO A 117 -11.35 23.49 -3.29
CA PRO A 117 -12.58 22.71 -3.10
C PRO A 117 -12.58 21.27 -3.66
N ASP A 118 -11.49 20.82 -4.29
CA ASP A 118 -11.53 19.61 -5.15
C ASP A 118 -11.33 18.28 -4.40
N GLY A 119 -11.13 18.28 -3.08
CA GLY A 119 -10.92 17.08 -2.27
C GLY A 119 -11.97 16.85 -1.18
N SER A 120 -12.28 15.57 -0.91
CA SER A 120 -13.18 15.19 0.20
C SER A 120 -12.43 14.77 1.47
N GLN A 121 -12.81 15.35 2.62
CA GLN A 121 -12.38 14.88 3.95
C GLN A 121 -13.24 13.73 4.49
N CYS A 122 -14.24 13.26 3.74
CA CYS A 122 -15.09 12.13 4.11
C CYS A 122 -15.32 11.24 2.89
N HIS A 123 -14.45 10.25 2.72
CA HIS A 123 -14.48 9.35 1.57
C HIS A 123 -14.38 7.88 2.01
N ALA A 124 -15.45 7.13 1.76
CA ALA A 124 -15.64 5.78 2.28
C ALA A 124 -14.63 4.76 1.74
N TYR A 125 -14.09 4.97 0.53
CA TYR A 125 -13.10 4.09 -0.07
C TYR A 125 -11.76 4.01 0.72
N SER A 126 -11.59 4.87 1.74
CA SER A 126 -10.40 5.01 2.58
C SER A 126 -10.65 4.47 3.99
N ALA A 127 -11.87 3.99 4.26
CA ALA A 127 -12.29 3.43 5.56
C ALA A 127 -11.98 1.93 5.69
N HIS A 128 -11.12 1.38 4.82
CA HIS A 128 -10.73 -0.03 4.81
C HIS A 128 -9.83 -0.50 5.97
N PRO A 129 -9.20 0.33 6.83
CA PRO A 129 -8.45 -0.20 7.98
C PRO A 129 -9.29 -1.10 8.89
N LEU A 130 -10.57 -0.78 9.11
CA LEU A 130 -11.47 -1.61 9.91
C LEU A 130 -11.65 -3.01 9.29
N TYR A 131 -11.81 -3.08 7.96
CA TYR A 131 -11.90 -4.35 7.24
C TYR A 131 -10.63 -5.19 7.45
N HIS A 132 -9.45 -4.59 7.32
CA HIS A 132 -8.18 -5.31 7.43
C HIS A 132 -7.91 -5.81 8.85
N LEU A 133 -8.19 -5.00 9.87
CA LEU A 133 -8.07 -5.40 11.27
C LEU A 133 -9.02 -6.57 11.61
N TYR A 134 -10.25 -6.52 11.13
CA TYR A 134 -11.22 -7.61 11.31
C TYR A 134 -10.76 -8.90 10.62
N LYS A 135 -10.31 -8.82 9.36
CA LYS A 135 -9.84 -9.99 8.62
C LYS A 135 -8.57 -10.61 9.25
N MET A 136 -7.70 -9.79 9.84
CA MET A 136 -6.52 -10.26 10.57
C MET A 136 -6.91 -11.05 11.81
N GLN A 137 -7.81 -10.52 12.65
CA GLN A 137 -8.31 -11.23 13.84
C GLN A 137 -8.90 -12.61 13.46
N GLN A 138 -9.73 -12.66 12.42
CA GLN A 138 -10.30 -13.94 11.95
C GLN A 138 -9.25 -14.96 11.52
N ALA A 139 -8.15 -14.52 10.89
CA ALA A 139 -7.07 -15.42 10.47
C ALA A 139 -6.36 -16.02 11.69
N GLN A 140 -6.08 -15.19 12.70
CA GLN A 140 -5.40 -15.61 13.93
C GLN A 140 -6.25 -16.58 14.77
N GLU A 141 -7.58 -16.46 14.75
CA GLU A 141 -8.48 -17.38 15.45
C GLU A 141 -8.64 -18.74 14.75
N GLY A 142 -8.44 -18.80 13.43
CA GLY A 142 -8.53 -20.05 12.66
C GLY A 142 -7.29 -20.95 12.76
N GLU A 143 -6.20 -20.44 13.31
CA GLU A 143 -4.93 -21.16 13.51
C GLU A 143 -4.75 -21.70 14.95
N ALA A 144 -5.64 -21.32 15.87
CA ALA A 144 -5.65 -21.74 17.29
C ALA A 144 -6.53 -22.97 17.53
#